data_AF-A0A2V8LV04-F1
#
_entry.id   AF-A0A2V8LV04-F1
#
_cell.length_a   1.000
_cell.length_b   1.000
_cell.length_c   1.000
_cell.angle_alpha   90.00
_cell.angle_beta   90.00
_cell.angle_gamma   90.00
#
_symmetry.space_group_name_H-M   'P 1'
#
loop_
_entity.id
_entity.type
_entity.pdbx_description
1 polymer ?
#
loop_
_entity_poly.entity_id
_entity_poly.type
_entity_poly.pdbx_seq_one_letter_code
_entity_poly.pdbx_strand_id
1 'polypeptide(L)'
;MLLTYALLLQLVPFRANAATVIASKTGRRTLSTTGDQKKRGRDFNGEIAASANGVFFPEPQTGSGSNTITDAVVSRHAPTLTKGSVDGSIRVFSGESFAVNSQDQLTGDLYAVGTPNIFVQSGASYGGTVSDGASSSPSDYSITLQSGVSMPGKIHTRADALTLPADVPTSVPAPTGTRNVTVQSQSDVANLGSWQTLRDLNVTATHLTINVPPGDYGTFTVNGNS
;
A
#
# COMPACT_ATOMS: atom_id res chain seq x y z
N MET A 1 -24.28 14.97 -23.98
CA MET A 1 -23.72 13.82 -23.24
C MET A 1 -23.09 14.38 -21.98
N LEU A 2 -23.81 14.31 -20.87
CA LEU A 2 -23.50 14.97 -19.60
C LEU A 2 -22.74 13.95 -18.73
N LEU A 3 -21.48 14.21 -18.39
CA LEU A 3 -20.77 13.43 -17.38
C LEU A 3 -20.26 14.38 -16.30
N THR A 4 -21.08 14.51 -15.26
CA THR A 4 -20.76 15.21 -14.01
C THR A 4 -19.85 14.30 -13.19
N TYR A 5 -18.66 14.77 -12.80
CA TYR A 5 -17.79 14.05 -11.86
C TYR A 5 -17.60 14.91 -10.61
N ALA A 6 -18.32 14.57 -9.54
CA ALA A 6 -18.10 15.10 -8.20
C ALA A 6 -17.19 14.14 -7.45
N LEU A 7 -15.98 14.58 -7.10
CA LEU A 7 -15.10 13.83 -6.20
C LEU A 7 -15.54 14.12 -4.76
N LEU A 8 -16.35 13.22 -4.19
CA LEU A 8 -16.78 13.28 -2.80
C LEU A 8 -15.88 12.36 -1.97
N LEU A 9 -14.97 12.92 -1.17
CA LEU A 9 -14.32 12.18 -0.08
C LEU A 9 -15.37 11.90 1.00
N GLN A 10 -15.94 10.70 1.01
CA GLN A 10 -16.76 10.22 2.12
C GLN A 10 -15.85 9.56 3.16
N LEU A 11 -15.55 10.28 4.25
CA LEU A 11 -15.17 9.63 5.51
C LEU A 11 -16.41 8.89 6.01
N VAL A 12 -16.39 7.56 5.96
CA VAL A 12 -17.39 6.73 6.64
C VAL A 12 -16.98 6.62 8.11
N PRO A 13 -17.76 7.13 9.09
CA PRO A 13 -17.51 6.81 10.48
C PRO A 13 -17.91 5.35 10.73
N PHE A 14 -16.93 4.49 10.98
CA PHE A 14 -17.20 3.09 11.34
C PHE A 14 -17.83 3.05 12.74
N ARG A 15 -19.15 2.83 12.80
CA ARG A 15 -19.85 2.42 14.02
C ARG A 15 -19.55 0.93 14.23
N ALA A 16 -18.78 0.59 15.26
CA ALA A 16 -18.61 -0.80 15.67
C ALA A 16 -19.96 -1.36 16.15
N ASN A 17 -20.56 -2.26 15.38
CA ASN A 17 -21.66 -3.09 15.85
C ASN A 17 -21.06 -4.29 16.60
N ALA A 18 -21.31 -4.37 17.90
CA ALA A 18 -20.96 -5.52 18.70
C ALA A 18 -21.78 -6.74 18.23
N ALA A 19 -21.10 -7.76 17.69
CA ALA A 19 -21.72 -9.05 17.44
C ALA A 19 -21.63 -9.91 18.72
N THR A 20 -22.80 -10.39 19.14
CA THR A 20 -23.07 -11.20 20.32
C THR A 20 -22.11 -12.36 20.54
N VAL A 21 -21.57 -12.45 21.75
CA VAL A 21 -20.95 -13.65 22.31
C VAL A 21 -22.00 -14.75 22.41
N ILE A 22 -21.89 -15.78 21.57
CA ILE A 22 -22.61 -17.05 21.81
C ILE A 22 -21.70 -17.93 22.66
N ALA A 23 -21.99 -17.95 23.96
CA ALA A 23 -21.42 -18.93 24.87
C ALA A 23 -21.99 -20.32 24.56
N SER A 24 -21.13 -21.30 24.26
CA SER A 24 -21.50 -22.71 24.39
C SER A 24 -21.14 -23.18 25.80
N LYS A 25 -22.19 -23.39 26.61
CA LYS A 25 -22.12 -23.81 28.01
C LYS A 25 -21.94 -25.33 28.08
N THR A 26 -20.99 -25.75 28.91
CA THR A 26 -20.95 -27.01 29.68
C THR A 26 -20.49 -28.29 28.98
N GLY A 27 -19.35 -28.80 29.45
CA GLY A 27 -18.89 -30.17 29.21
C GLY A 27 -17.63 -30.52 29.99
N ARG A 28 -17.59 -30.21 31.29
CA ARG A 28 -16.49 -30.58 32.20
C ARG A 28 -16.41 -32.11 32.30
N ARG A 29 -15.38 -32.73 31.74
CA ARG A 29 -14.90 -34.06 32.15
C ARG A 29 -13.40 -34.01 32.41
N THR A 30 -13.04 -33.54 33.60
CA THR A 30 -11.78 -33.90 34.26
C THR A 30 -12.00 -35.22 35.00
N LEU A 31 -11.25 -36.27 34.69
CA LEU A 31 -11.02 -37.36 35.65
C LEU A 31 -9.66 -38.05 35.47
N SER A 32 -8.76 -37.70 36.39
CA SER A 32 -7.64 -38.42 37.01
C SER A 32 -6.80 -39.42 36.19
N THR A 33 -5.52 -39.09 36.04
CA THR A 33 -4.42 -40.05 36.00
C THR A 33 -4.07 -40.49 37.43
N THR A 34 -4.52 -41.68 37.82
CA THR A 34 -3.99 -42.43 38.96
C THR A 34 -3.54 -43.80 38.45
N GLY A 35 -2.36 -44.23 38.87
CA GLY A 35 -1.59 -45.31 38.27
C GLY A 35 -2.13 -46.74 38.41
N ASP A 36 -1.33 -47.62 37.82
CA ASP A 36 -1.37 -49.09 37.77
C ASP A 36 -2.50 -49.78 36.99
N GLN A 37 -2.14 -50.42 35.87
CA GLN A 37 -2.15 -51.89 35.76
C GLN A 37 -1.51 -52.36 34.43
N LYS A 38 -0.88 -53.52 34.51
CA LYS A 38 0.01 -54.21 33.57
C LYS A 38 -0.75 -55.33 32.85
N LYS A 39 -0.59 -55.51 31.52
CA LYS A 39 -0.42 -56.79 30.76
C LYS A 39 -1.04 -56.81 29.34
N ARG A 40 -0.15 -57.02 28.35
CA ARG A 40 -0.15 -57.99 27.24
C ARG A 40 -1.44 -58.28 26.42
N GLY A 41 -1.29 -58.21 25.09
CA GLY A 41 -2.01 -59.06 24.13
C GLY A 41 -1.96 -58.53 22.69
N ARG A 42 -1.23 -59.22 21.80
CA ARG A 42 -1.37 -59.09 20.34
C ARG A 42 -2.72 -59.67 19.94
N ASP A 43 -3.30 -59.23 18.81
CA ASP A 43 -3.65 -60.11 17.70
C ASP A 43 -4.22 -59.31 16.51
N PHE A 44 -3.59 -59.55 15.37
CA PHE A 44 -4.03 -59.15 14.03
C PHE A 44 -5.19 -60.05 13.63
N ASN A 45 -6.28 -59.48 13.12
CA ASN A 45 -7.19 -60.17 12.21
C ASN A 45 -7.63 -59.16 11.14
N GLY A 46 -7.23 -59.44 9.91
CA GLY A 46 -7.50 -58.61 8.74
C GLY A 46 -8.81 -58.98 8.06
N GLU A 47 -9.33 -58.00 7.32
CA GLU A 47 -10.07 -58.22 6.08
C GLU A 47 -9.98 -56.94 5.25
N ILE A 48 -9.23 -56.99 4.16
CA ILE A 48 -9.28 -55.98 3.10
C ILE A 48 -10.40 -56.41 2.16
N ALA A 49 -11.51 -55.69 2.19
CA ALA A 49 -12.49 -55.68 1.10
C ALA A 49 -12.59 -54.25 0.58
N ALA A 50 -12.00 -54.01 -0.59
CA ALA A 50 -12.12 -52.76 -1.34
C ALA A 50 -13.23 -52.90 -2.39
N SER A 51 -14.23 -52.00 -2.38
CA SER A 51 -15.09 -51.57 -3.50
C SER A 51 -16.15 -50.61 -2.94
N ALA A 52 -16.44 -49.40 -3.41
CA ALA A 52 -16.04 -48.63 -4.57
C ALA A 52 -16.34 -47.13 -4.29
N ASN A 53 -15.63 -46.25 -4.98
CA ASN A 53 -15.95 -44.84 -5.26
C ASN A 53 -15.85 -43.84 -4.10
N GLY A 54 -14.63 -43.32 -3.95
CA GLY A 54 -14.35 -42.08 -3.25
C GLY A 54 -12.85 -41.92 -3.12
N VAL A 55 -12.16 -41.63 -4.23
CA VAL A 55 -10.73 -41.27 -4.17
C VAL A 55 -10.65 -39.93 -3.42
N PHE A 56 -10.45 -39.99 -2.11
CA PHE A 56 -10.10 -38.83 -1.31
C PHE A 56 -8.65 -38.49 -1.61
N PHE A 57 -8.43 -37.75 -2.69
CA PHE A 57 -7.22 -36.96 -2.81
C PHE A 57 -7.25 -35.95 -1.66
N PRO A 58 -6.21 -35.83 -0.82
CA PRO A 58 -6.09 -34.64 0.01
C PRO A 58 -6.01 -33.47 -0.96
N GLU A 59 -7.09 -32.72 -1.06
CA GLU A 59 -7.11 -31.45 -1.76
C GLU A 59 -5.91 -30.66 -1.22
N PRO A 60 -4.99 -30.17 -2.07
CA PRO A 60 -4.02 -29.21 -1.59
C PRO A 60 -4.86 -28.11 -0.97
N GLN A 61 -4.66 -27.85 0.32
CA GLN A 61 -5.21 -26.67 0.95
C GLN A 61 -4.55 -25.49 0.23
N THR A 62 -5.12 -25.10 -0.90
CA THR A 62 -5.02 -23.74 -1.39
C THR A 62 -5.72 -22.96 -0.31
N GLY A 63 -4.93 -22.56 0.68
CA GLY A 63 -5.28 -21.50 1.58
C GLY A 63 -5.50 -20.28 0.71
N SER A 64 -6.71 -20.15 0.17
CA SER A 64 -7.33 -18.88 -0.12
C SER A 64 -7.67 -18.26 1.23
N GLY A 65 -6.64 -18.04 2.04
CA GLY A 65 -6.65 -16.90 2.92
C GLY A 65 -6.79 -15.73 1.96
N SER A 66 -8.00 -15.18 1.87
CA SER A 66 -8.13 -13.77 1.59
C SER A 66 -7.28 -13.08 2.66
N ASN A 67 -6.00 -12.87 2.36
CA ASN A 67 -5.18 -11.91 3.06
C ASN A 67 -5.86 -10.59 2.73
N THR A 68 -6.86 -10.23 3.55
CA THR A 68 -7.34 -8.86 3.62
C THR A 68 -6.12 -8.00 3.79
N ILE A 69 -5.72 -7.32 2.73
CA ILE A 69 -4.59 -6.41 2.74
C ILE A 69 -4.93 -5.34 3.78
N THR A 70 -4.22 -5.34 4.91
CA THR A 70 -4.21 -4.22 5.86
C THR A 70 -2.95 -3.38 5.65
N ASP A 71 -2.59 -3.17 4.38
CA ASP A 71 -1.59 -2.15 4.03
C ASP A 71 -2.25 -0.79 4.28
N ALA A 72 -1.69 -0.02 5.20
CA ALA A 72 -2.12 1.35 5.45
C ALA A 72 -1.73 2.27 4.30
N VAL A 73 -0.61 1.96 3.63
CA VAL A 73 -0.08 2.73 2.50
C VAL A 73 0.45 1.79 1.42
N VAL A 74 0.03 2.04 0.18
CA VAL A 74 0.60 1.41 -1.02
C VAL A 74 1.11 2.51 -1.93
N SER A 75 2.42 2.51 -2.22
CA SER A 75 3.07 3.50 -3.06
C SER A 75 3.75 2.85 -4.26
N ARG A 76 3.58 3.46 -5.43
CA ARG A 76 4.33 3.06 -6.62
C ARG A 76 5.80 3.48 -6.50
N HIS A 77 6.03 4.70 -6.02
CA HIS A 77 7.34 5.33 -5.91
C HIS A 77 7.85 5.38 -4.47
N ALA A 78 9.13 5.69 -4.30
CA ALA A 78 9.72 5.99 -3.00
C ALA A 78 8.88 7.03 -2.24
N PRO A 79 8.38 6.73 -1.02
CA PRO A 79 7.62 7.68 -0.23
C PRO A 79 8.53 8.78 0.33
N THR A 80 8.02 10.00 0.40
CA THR A 80 8.60 11.06 1.24
C THR A 80 7.86 11.08 2.56
N LEU A 81 8.54 10.75 3.65
CA LEU A 81 7.99 10.82 5.01
C LEU A 81 8.53 12.07 5.71
N THR A 82 7.62 12.93 6.17
CA THR A 82 7.99 14.19 6.83
C THR A 82 7.17 14.37 8.11
N LYS A 83 7.63 13.76 9.21
CA LYS A 83 6.97 13.82 10.52
C LYS A 83 5.59 13.17 10.49
N GLY A 84 5.48 12.07 9.77
CA GLY A 84 4.23 11.32 9.59
C GLY A 84 4.09 10.14 10.55
N SER A 85 2.87 9.67 10.75
CA SER A 85 2.61 8.38 11.43
C SER A 85 1.80 7.48 10.50
N VAL A 86 2.24 6.24 10.35
CA VAL A 86 1.54 5.19 9.63
C VAL A 86 1.25 4.06 10.61
N ASP A 87 -0.03 3.87 10.88
CA ASP A 87 -0.51 2.75 11.67
C ASP A 87 -0.87 1.58 10.75
N GLY A 88 0.06 0.63 10.61
CA GLY A 88 -0.03 -0.50 9.68
C GLY A 88 1.13 -0.56 8.69
N SER A 89 0.97 -1.41 7.67
CA SER A 89 2.07 -1.73 6.75
C SER A 89 2.19 -0.73 5.60
N ILE A 90 3.43 -0.51 5.15
CA ILE A 90 3.75 0.25 3.94
C ILE A 90 4.23 -0.72 2.86
N ARG A 91 3.76 -0.55 1.63
CA ARG A 91 4.23 -1.29 0.46
C ARG A 91 4.75 -0.34 -0.62
N VAL A 92 5.93 -0.63 -1.18
CA VAL A 92 6.60 0.21 -2.19
C VAL A 92 6.95 -0.64 -3.43
N PHE A 93 6.52 -0.21 -4.62
CA PHE A 93 6.63 -1.00 -5.87
C PHE A 93 7.81 -0.66 -6.78
N SER A 94 8.53 0.44 -6.54
CA SER A 94 9.74 0.80 -7.29
C SER A 94 11.01 0.52 -6.49
N GLY A 95 12.11 0.30 -7.20
CA GLY A 95 13.46 0.28 -6.63
C GLY A 95 14.04 1.68 -6.52
N GLU A 96 13.36 2.57 -5.81
CA GLU A 96 13.86 3.93 -5.57
C GLU A 96 14.34 4.06 -4.12
N SER A 97 15.47 4.73 -3.92
CA SER A 97 16.03 4.92 -2.58
C SER A 97 15.19 5.89 -1.76
N PHE A 98 14.98 5.58 -0.47
CA PHE A 98 14.31 6.47 0.48
C PHE A 98 14.80 6.27 1.91
N ALA A 99 14.41 7.19 2.78
CA ALA A 99 14.76 7.17 4.20
C ALA A 99 13.51 7.25 5.08
N VAL A 100 13.57 6.57 6.22
CA VAL A 100 12.67 6.77 7.37
C VAL A 100 13.41 7.65 8.35
N ASN A 101 12.82 8.79 8.72
CA ASN A 101 13.43 9.75 9.62
C ASN A 101 13.00 9.49 11.06
N SER A 102 13.77 9.98 12.04
CA SER A 102 13.48 9.78 13.47
C SER A 102 12.16 10.37 13.96
N GLN A 103 11.56 11.28 13.18
CA GLN A 103 10.27 11.87 13.48
C GLN A 103 9.09 11.11 12.85
N ASP A 104 9.38 10.09 12.02
CA ASP A 104 8.38 9.25 11.39
C ASP A 104 8.07 8.05 12.29
N GLN A 105 6.78 7.72 12.41
CA GLN A 105 6.31 6.59 13.21
C GLN A 105 5.72 5.54 12.29
N LEU A 106 6.37 4.38 12.20
CA LEU A 106 5.91 3.23 11.44
C LEU A 106 5.63 2.09 12.40
N THR A 107 4.37 1.69 12.58
CA THR A 107 4.00 0.63 13.54
C THR A 107 4.01 -0.76 12.91
N GLY A 108 3.86 -0.86 11.58
CA GLY A 108 3.79 -2.12 10.85
C GLY A 108 5.03 -2.45 10.03
N ASP A 109 4.86 -3.42 9.15
CA ASP A 109 5.92 -3.91 8.27
C ASP A 109 6.10 -3.00 7.05
N LEU A 110 7.30 -3.05 6.46
CA LEU A 110 7.62 -2.38 5.22
C LEU A 110 7.93 -3.40 4.13
N TYR A 111 7.18 -3.39 3.04
CA TYR A 111 7.34 -4.29 1.90
C TYR A 111 8.00 -3.57 0.73
N ALA A 112 9.14 -4.07 0.29
CA ALA A 112 9.91 -3.55 -0.82
C ALA A 112 10.18 -4.65 -1.87
N VAL A 113 10.13 -4.27 -3.14
CA VAL A 113 10.47 -5.14 -4.28
C VAL A 113 11.97 -5.46 -4.30
N GLY A 114 12.41 -6.48 -5.05
CA GLY A 114 13.85 -6.69 -5.30
C GLY A 114 14.73 -6.85 -4.04
N THR A 115 15.99 -6.44 -4.11
CA THR A 115 16.98 -6.59 -3.03
C THR A 115 17.64 -5.25 -2.68
N PRO A 116 16.96 -4.37 -1.91
CA PRO A 116 17.56 -3.12 -1.46
C PRO A 116 18.72 -3.35 -0.48
N ASN A 117 19.65 -2.39 -0.46
CA ASN A 117 20.59 -2.26 0.64
C ASN A 117 19.90 -1.58 1.84
N ILE A 118 19.84 -2.27 2.97
CA ILE A 118 19.23 -1.71 4.19
C ILE A 118 20.32 -1.08 5.05
N PHE A 119 20.32 0.25 5.14
CA PHE A 119 21.27 1.00 5.95
C PHE A 119 20.62 1.41 7.27
N VAL A 120 21.13 0.87 8.37
CA VAL A 120 20.63 1.17 9.72
C VAL A 120 21.66 2.06 10.41
N GLN A 121 21.32 3.32 10.65
CA GLN A 121 22.19 4.23 11.37
C GLN A 121 22.23 3.90 12.86
N SER A 122 23.29 4.36 13.54
CA SER A 122 23.44 4.18 14.99
C SER A 122 22.21 4.69 15.74
N GLY A 123 21.70 3.90 16.69
CA GLY A 123 20.51 4.24 17.48
C GLY A 123 19.18 4.03 16.75
N ALA A 124 19.19 3.58 15.49
CA ALA A 124 17.99 3.10 14.82
C ALA A 124 17.76 1.61 15.14
N SER A 125 16.49 1.20 15.24
CA SER A 125 16.11 -0.20 15.44
C SER A 125 14.92 -0.58 14.56
N TYR A 126 14.89 -1.85 14.16
CA TYR A 126 13.76 -2.44 13.45
C TYR A 126 13.60 -3.94 13.73
N GLY A 127 12.45 -4.51 13.40
CA GLY A 127 12.10 -5.92 13.64
C GLY A 127 12.89 -6.96 12.84
N GLY A 128 13.82 -6.52 11.97
CA GLY A 128 14.66 -7.37 11.14
C GLY A 128 14.20 -7.44 9.69
N THR A 129 14.94 -8.19 8.88
CA THR A 129 14.69 -8.34 7.44
C THR A 129 14.15 -9.72 7.11
N VAL A 130 13.15 -9.78 6.24
CA VAL A 130 12.58 -11.01 5.67
C VAL A 130 12.69 -10.94 4.15
N SER A 131 12.87 -12.08 3.50
CA SER A 131 12.82 -12.16 2.04
C SER A 131 11.61 -12.98 1.63
N ASP A 132 10.70 -12.38 0.86
CA ASP A 132 9.42 -12.99 0.47
C ASP A 132 9.53 -13.86 -0.79
N GLY A 133 10.71 -13.91 -1.42
CA GLY A 133 11.02 -14.88 -2.46
C GLY A 133 10.65 -14.49 -3.90
N ALA A 134 10.08 -13.31 -4.14
CA ALA A 134 9.78 -12.81 -5.50
C ALA A 134 11.03 -12.41 -6.29
N SER A 135 10.90 -11.61 -7.35
CA SER A 135 12.04 -11.12 -8.14
C SER A 135 13.14 -10.49 -7.26
N SER A 136 14.41 -10.79 -7.56
CA SER A 136 15.57 -10.16 -6.92
C SER A 136 15.93 -8.80 -7.52
N SER A 137 15.34 -8.44 -8.67
CA SER A 137 15.48 -7.11 -9.28
C SER A 137 14.31 -6.22 -8.87
N PRO A 138 14.53 -4.92 -8.61
CA PRO A 138 15.80 -4.17 -8.67
C PRO A 138 16.71 -4.36 -7.44
N SER A 139 18.01 -4.04 -7.55
CA SER A 139 19.00 -4.27 -6.48
C SER A 139 19.90 -3.05 -6.17
N ASP A 140 19.76 -1.98 -6.94
CA ASP A 140 20.63 -0.81 -6.99
C ASP A 140 20.08 0.39 -6.20
N TYR A 141 19.35 0.11 -5.13
CA TYR A 141 18.73 1.14 -4.29
C TYR A 141 18.82 0.79 -2.81
N SER A 142 18.45 1.75 -1.97
CA SER A 142 18.61 1.63 -0.53
C SER A 142 17.42 2.10 0.29
N ILE A 143 17.20 1.43 1.41
CA ILE A 143 16.26 1.85 2.45
C ILE A 143 17.09 2.25 3.66
N THR A 144 17.04 3.52 4.04
CA THR A 144 17.81 4.05 5.16
C THR A 144 16.92 4.26 6.38
N LEU A 145 17.27 3.66 7.50
CA LEU A 145 16.70 3.98 8.81
C LEU A 145 17.64 4.97 9.51
N GLN A 146 17.19 6.21 9.68
CA GLN A 146 17.99 7.25 10.32
C GLN A 146 18.11 7.04 11.84
N SER A 147 19.14 7.64 12.43
CA SER A 147 19.40 7.61 13.87
C SER A 147 18.15 7.97 14.67
N GLY A 148 17.74 7.10 15.60
CA GLY A 148 16.58 7.30 16.47
C GLY A 148 15.26 6.78 15.92
N VAL A 149 15.22 6.20 14.71
CA VAL A 149 14.05 5.45 14.23
C VAL A 149 13.84 4.21 15.10
N SER A 150 12.60 3.96 15.52
CA SER A 150 12.19 2.72 16.18
C SER A 150 10.98 2.14 15.44
N MET A 151 11.22 1.17 14.57
CA MET A 151 10.19 0.51 13.76
C MET A 151 9.97 -0.92 14.26
N PRO A 152 8.96 -1.22 15.07
CA PRO A 152 8.76 -2.57 15.60
C PRO A 152 8.57 -3.65 14.49
N GLY A 153 8.03 -3.26 13.34
CA GLY A 153 7.83 -4.15 12.19
C GLY A 153 9.11 -4.52 11.45
N LYS A 154 8.98 -5.45 10.51
CA LYS A 154 10.06 -5.99 9.68
C LYS A 154 10.13 -5.28 8.34
N ILE A 155 11.31 -5.32 7.72
CA ILE A 155 11.47 -4.98 6.30
C ILE A 155 11.42 -6.27 5.49
N HIS A 156 10.39 -6.39 4.66
CA HIS A 156 10.24 -7.44 3.68
C HIS A 156 10.89 -7.00 2.36
N THR A 157 11.80 -7.82 1.85
CA THR A 157 12.47 -7.67 0.56
C THR A 157 11.99 -8.75 -0.40
N ARG A 158 12.17 -8.54 -1.71
CA ARG A 158 11.63 -9.43 -2.75
C ARG A 158 10.13 -9.67 -2.53
N ALA A 159 9.41 -8.62 -2.11
CA ALA A 159 7.97 -8.65 -2.03
C ALA A 159 7.37 -8.57 -3.44
N ASP A 160 6.26 -9.28 -3.67
CA ASP A 160 5.53 -9.16 -4.92
C ASP A 160 4.97 -7.74 -5.08
N ALA A 161 5.16 -7.18 -6.27
CA ALA A 161 4.47 -5.97 -6.65
C ALA A 161 2.98 -6.29 -6.85
N LEU A 162 2.09 -5.60 -6.14
CA LEU A 162 0.67 -5.70 -6.41
C LEU A 162 0.40 -5.07 -7.77
N THR A 163 -0.37 -5.75 -8.60
CA THR A 163 -0.87 -5.13 -9.82
C THR A 163 -1.83 -4.01 -9.43
N LEU A 164 -1.41 -2.75 -9.66
CA LEU A 164 -2.31 -1.62 -9.52
C LEU A 164 -3.40 -1.70 -10.60
N PRO A 165 -4.63 -1.23 -10.31
CA PRO A 165 -5.68 -1.15 -11.31
C PRO A 165 -5.20 -0.42 -12.58
N ALA A 166 -5.61 -0.90 -13.75
CA ALA A 166 -5.14 -0.40 -15.05
C ALA A 166 -5.55 1.05 -15.33
N ASP A 167 -6.57 1.55 -14.63
CA ASP A 167 -7.06 2.93 -14.67
C ASP A 167 -6.21 3.90 -13.83
N VAL A 168 -5.24 3.42 -13.05
CA VAL A 168 -4.26 4.28 -12.36
C VAL A 168 -3.14 4.66 -13.34
N PRO A 169 -3.09 5.93 -13.81
CA PRO A 169 -2.08 6.34 -14.77
C PRO A 169 -0.66 6.16 -14.21
N THR A 170 0.27 5.77 -15.08
CA THR A 170 1.68 5.53 -14.71
C THR A 170 2.47 6.82 -14.48
N SER A 171 1.95 7.95 -14.95
CA SER A 171 2.46 9.30 -14.74
C SER A 171 1.34 10.31 -15.01
N VAL A 172 1.46 11.52 -14.47
CA VAL A 172 0.69 12.65 -15.01
C VAL A 172 1.26 12.93 -16.42
N PRO A 173 0.43 13.11 -17.46
CA PRO A 173 0.95 13.43 -18.78
C PRO A 173 1.73 14.75 -18.76
N ALA A 174 2.83 14.82 -19.51
CA ALA A 174 3.66 16.02 -19.58
C ALA A 174 2.98 17.11 -20.42
N PRO A 175 3.25 18.40 -20.17
CA PRO A 175 2.64 19.48 -20.94
C PRO A 175 3.05 19.40 -22.42
N THR A 176 2.07 19.33 -23.32
CA THR A 176 2.33 19.28 -24.77
C THR A 176 2.58 20.66 -25.36
N GLY A 177 2.12 21.71 -24.69
CA GLY A 177 2.34 23.10 -25.10
C GLY A 177 3.80 23.52 -25.03
N THR A 178 4.11 24.63 -25.68
CA THR A 178 5.47 25.23 -25.69
C THR A 178 5.46 26.70 -25.31
N ARG A 179 4.27 27.33 -25.23
CA ARG A 179 4.14 28.77 -25.00
C ARG A 179 4.03 29.08 -23.52
N ASN A 180 4.83 30.04 -23.08
CA ASN A 180 4.71 30.62 -21.76
C ASN A 180 4.08 32.01 -21.92
N VAL A 181 2.94 32.22 -21.26
CA VAL A 181 2.13 33.43 -21.46
C VAL A 181 1.99 34.20 -20.16
N THR A 182 2.16 35.52 -20.23
CA THR A 182 1.87 36.42 -19.11
C THR A 182 0.60 37.21 -19.41
N VAL A 183 -0.35 37.20 -18.47
CA VAL A 183 -1.60 37.95 -18.53
C VAL A 183 -1.53 39.10 -17.54
N GLN A 184 -1.57 40.32 -18.07
CA GLN A 184 -1.48 41.57 -17.28
C GLN A 184 -2.79 42.36 -17.32
N SER A 185 -3.74 41.95 -18.16
CA SER A 185 -5.01 42.65 -18.39
C SER A 185 -6.08 41.70 -18.95
N GLN A 186 -7.34 42.16 -18.93
CA GLN A 186 -8.45 41.42 -19.56
C GLN A 186 -8.27 41.24 -21.08
N SER A 187 -7.59 42.18 -21.74
CA SER A 187 -7.27 42.06 -23.17
C SER A 187 -6.30 40.93 -23.47
N ASP A 188 -5.40 40.59 -22.55
CA ASP A 188 -4.46 39.48 -22.75
C ASP A 188 -5.20 38.14 -22.68
N VAL A 189 -6.22 38.04 -21.83
CA VAL A 189 -7.08 36.85 -21.71
C VAL A 189 -7.77 36.55 -23.05
N ALA A 190 -8.29 37.59 -23.72
CA ALA A 190 -8.93 37.44 -25.03
C ALA A 190 -7.93 36.98 -26.13
N ASN A 191 -6.63 37.20 -25.91
CA ASN A 191 -5.56 36.95 -26.87
C ASN A 191 -4.65 35.76 -26.49
N LEU A 192 -5.04 34.94 -25.49
CA LEU A 192 -4.29 33.74 -25.08
C LEU A 192 -4.07 32.76 -26.26
N GLY A 193 -5.00 32.73 -27.21
CA GLY A 193 -5.00 31.81 -28.33
C GLY A 193 -5.35 30.39 -27.89
N SER A 194 -4.85 29.38 -28.61
CA SER A 194 -5.16 27.98 -28.32
C SER A 194 -4.51 27.51 -27.02
N TRP A 195 -5.33 27.02 -26.09
CA TRP A 195 -4.89 26.41 -24.82
C TRP A 195 -4.00 25.18 -25.01
N GLN A 196 -4.16 24.42 -26.09
CA GLN A 196 -3.32 23.24 -26.37
C GLN A 196 -1.85 23.59 -26.63
N THR A 197 -1.57 24.84 -27.02
CA THR A 197 -0.20 25.33 -27.29
C THR A 197 0.46 25.94 -26.06
N LEU A 198 -0.32 26.17 -25.00
CA LEU A 198 0.13 26.80 -23.76
C LEU A 198 0.79 25.77 -22.85
N ARG A 199 1.96 26.11 -22.34
CA ARG A 199 2.71 25.34 -21.35
C ARG A 199 2.55 25.98 -19.97
N ASP A 200 3.02 27.22 -19.82
CA ASP A 200 2.97 27.96 -18.55
C ASP A 200 2.12 29.23 -18.67
N LEU A 201 1.45 29.60 -17.58
CA LEU A 201 0.63 30.82 -17.48
C LEU A 201 1.00 31.62 -16.22
N ASN A 202 1.37 32.88 -16.39
CA ASN A 202 1.62 33.81 -15.28
C ASN A 202 0.61 34.96 -15.32
N VAL A 203 -0.24 35.07 -14.30
CA VAL A 203 -1.27 36.10 -14.21
C VAL A 203 -0.85 37.13 -13.19
N THR A 204 -0.62 38.37 -13.61
CA THR A 204 -0.24 39.47 -12.72
C THR A 204 -1.35 40.50 -12.54
N ALA A 205 -2.41 40.44 -13.34
CA ALA A 205 -3.53 41.36 -13.20
C ALA A 205 -4.44 41.00 -12.01
N THR A 206 -5.01 42.02 -11.39
CA THR A 206 -5.97 41.86 -10.29
C THR A 206 -7.38 41.62 -10.82
N HIS A 207 -8.23 40.93 -10.04
CA HIS A 207 -9.64 40.70 -10.34
C HIS A 207 -9.96 40.09 -11.73
N LEU A 208 -9.11 39.20 -12.25
CA LEU A 208 -9.38 38.48 -13.50
C LEU A 208 -10.02 37.11 -13.26
N THR A 209 -10.96 36.76 -14.14
CA THR A 209 -11.47 35.38 -14.26
C THR A 209 -10.95 34.77 -15.56
N ILE A 210 -10.24 33.64 -15.45
CA ILE A 210 -9.71 32.91 -16.60
C ILE A 210 -10.24 31.47 -16.53
N ASN A 211 -11.01 31.07 -17.54
CA ASN A 211 -11.49 29.69 -17.65
C ASN A 211 -10.40 28.82 -18.27
N VAL A 212 -9.85 27.92 -17.47
CA VAL A 212 -8.81 26.97 -17.90
C VAL A 212 -9.49 25.68 -18.35
N PRO A 213 -9.41 25.29 -19.64
CA PRO A 213 -9.97 24.03 -20.11
C PRO A 213 -9.10 22.85 -19.65
N PRO A 214 -9.64 21.62 -19.59
CA PRO A 214 -8.86 20.43 -19.33
C PRO A 214 -7.67 20.30 -20.30
N GLY A 215 -6.51 19.92 -19.77
CA GLY A 215 -5.29 19.76 -20.53
C GLY A 215 -4.08 19.55 -19.62
N ASP A 216 -2.96 19.20 -20.24
CA ASP A 216 -1.69 19.00 -19.56
C ASP A 216 -0.88 20.30 -19.64
N TYR A 217 -0.74 20.97 -18.50
CA TYR A 217 -0.05 22.25 -18.38
C TYR A 217 1.13 22.13 -17.42
N GLY A 218 2.10 23.03 -17.58
CA GLY A 218 3.21 23.19 -16.67
C GLY A 218 2.80 24.01 -15.45
N THR A 219 3.41 25.18 -15.29
CA THR A 219 3.26 26.03 -14.11
C THR A 219 2.25 27.14 -14.34
N PHE A 220 1.26 27.23 -13.46
CA PHE A 220 0.30 28.35 -13.41
C PHE A 220 0.59 29.18 -12.16
N THR A 221 0.87 30.46 -12.35
CA THR A 221 1.17 31.39 -11.26
C THR A 221 0.17 32.54 -11.29
N VAL A 222 -0.42 32.86 -10.14
CA VAL A 222 -1.33 34.01 -9.98
C VAL A 222 -0.73 34.93 -8.92
N ASN A 223 -0.25 36.09 -9.37
CA ASN A 223 0.40 37.12 -8.55
C ASN A 223 -0.45 38.39 -8.43
N GLY A 224 -1.57 38.49 -9.15
CA GLY A 224 -2.51 39.58 -8.97
C GLY A 224 -3.30 39.43 -7.67
N ASN A 225 -3.45 40.50 -6.90
CA ASN A 225 -4.41 40.54 -5.79
C ASN A 225 -5.81 40.17 -6.28
N SER A 226 -6.44 39.23 -5.57
CA SER A 226 -7.82 38.80 -5.80
C SER A 226 -8.82 39.88 -5.42
#